data_AF-A0A8C9IVR0-F1
#
_entry.id   AF-A0A8C9IVR0-F1
#
_cell.length_a   1.000
_cell.length_b   1.000
_cell.length_c   1.000
_cell.angle_alpha   90.00
_cell.angle_beta   90.00
_cell.angle_gamma   90.00
#
_symmetry.space_group_name_H-M   'P 1'
#
loop_
_entity.id
_entity.type
_entity.pdbx_description
1 polymer ?
#
loop_
_entity_poly.entity_id
_entity_poly.type
_entity_poly.pdbx_seq_one_letter_code
_entity_poly.pdbx_strand_id
1 'polypeptide(L)'
;MAHQTGIHATEELKEFFAKARAGSVRLIKVVIEDEQLVLGASQEPVGRWDQDYDRAVLPLLDAQQPCYLLYRLDSQNAQGFEWLFLAWSPDNSPVRLKMLYAATRATVKKEFGGGHIKDELFGTVKDDLSFAGYQKHLSSCAAPAPLTSAERELQQIRINEVKTEISVESKHQTLQGLAFPLQPEAQRALQQLKQKMVNYIQLKLDLERETIELVHTEPTDVAHLPSRVPRDAARYHFFLYKHTHEGDPLESVD
;
A
#
# COMPACT_ATOMS: atom_id res chain seq x y z
N MET A 1 20.64 14.19 -1.64
CA MET A 1 21.78 13.43 -2.20
C MET A 1 22.87 13.40 -1.14
N ALA A 2 23.32 12.22 -0.75
CA ALA A 2 24.39 12.04 0.24
C ALA A 2 25.75 12.37 -0.38
N HIS A 3 26.72 12.81 0.45
CA HIS A 3 28.06 13.26 0.08
C HIS A 3 28.73 12.39 -1.00
N GLN A 4 28.74 12.85 -2.25
CA GLN A 4 29.49 12.20 -3.34
C GLN A 4 30.91 12.77 -3.41
N THR A 5 31.90 11.91 -3.66
CA THR A 5 33.32 12.26 -3.68
C THR A 5 33.77 12.96 -4.96
N GLY A 6 32.92 13.02 -5.99
CA GLY A 6 33.31 13.50 -7.33
C GLY A 6 34.16 12.50 -8.11
N ILE A 7 34.36 11.28 -7.61
CA ILE A 7 35.07 10.21 -8.31
C ILE A 7 34.18 9.65 -9.42
N HIS A 8 34.76 9.46 -10.60
CA HIS A 8 34.09 8.95 -11.80
C HIS A 8 34.75 7.68 -12.33
N ALA A 9 34.00 6.91 -13.12
CA ALA A 9 34.54 5.79 -13.89
C ALA A 9 35.40 6.30 -15.04
N THR A 10 36.55 5.67 -15.25
CA THR A 10 37.35 5.90 -16.45
C THR A 10 36.60 5.39 -17.68
N GLU A 11 36.97 5.89 -18.86
CA GLU A 11 36.33 5.48 -20.10
C GLU A 11 36.55 3.99 -20.39
N GLU A 12 37.71 3.44 -20.02
CA GLU A 12 38.03 2.02 -20.16
C GLU A 12 37.10 1.16 -19.29
N LEU A 13 36.79 1.61 -18.07
CA LEU A 13 35.84 0.90 -17.20
C LEU A 13 34.42 0.95 -17.76
N LYS A 14 33.99 2.09 -18.33
CA LYS A 14 32.67 2.22 -18.96
C LYS A 14 32.52 1.33 -20.19
N GLU A 15 33.54 1.28 -21.04
CA GLU A 15 33.60 0.36 -22.17
C GLU A 15 33.56 -1.11 -21.70
N PHE A 16 34.30 -1.43 -20.64
CA PHE A 16 34.28 -2.76 -20.05
C PHE A 16 32.89 -3.13 -19.49
N PHE A 17 32.19 -2.19 -18.84
CA PHE A 17 30.81 -2.42 -18.41
C PHE A 17 29.88 -2.70 -19.58
N ALA A 18 30.01 -1.97 -20.69
CA ALA A 18 29.24 -2.23 -21.90
C ALA A 18 29.49 -3.64 -22.45
N LYS A 19 30.76 -4.07 -22.51
CA LYS A 19 31.13 -5.43 -22.91
C LYS A 19 30.59 -6.49 -21.94
N ALA A 20 30.68 -6.25 -20.63
CA ALA A 20 30.24 -7.18 -19.61
C ALA A 20 28.73 -7.44 -19.66
N ARG A 21 27.93 -6.39 -19.92
CA ARG A 21 26.48 -6.49 -20.12
C ARG A 21 26.09 -7.38 -21.31
N ALA A 22 26.96 -7.55 -22.30
CA ALA A 22 26.75 -8.49 -23.41
C ALA A 22 26.86 -9.97 -23.00
N GLY A 23 27.35 -10.28 -21.78
CA GLY A 23 27.30 -11.62 -21.22
C GLY A 23 28.57 -12.46 -21.37
N SER A 24 29.73 -11.86 -21.63
CA SER A 24 31.02 -12.59 -21.65
C SER A 24 31.74 -12.61 -20.30
N VAL A 25 31.24 -11.88 -19.30
CA VAL A 25 31.94 -11.65 -18.03
C VAL A 25 31.09 -12.15 -16.85
N ARG A 26 31.70 -12.92 -15.95
CA ARG A 26 31.08 -13.43 -14.72
C ARG A 26 31.26 -12.47 -13.56
N LEU A 27 32.46 -11.92 -13.41
CA LEU A 27 32.80 -11.06 -12.28
C LEU A 27 33.61 -9.87 -12.76
N ILE A 28 33.31 -8.70 -12.19
CA ILE A 28 34.08 -7.46 -12.35
C ILE A 28 34.47 -6.98 -10.96
N LYS A 29 35.77 -6.78 -10.71
CA LYS A 29 36.27 -6.08 -9.53
C LYS A 29 36.58 -4.65 -9.91
N VAL A 30 35.97 -3.72 -9.19
CA VAL A 30 36.18 -2.28 -9.32
C VAL A 30 36.89 -1.78 -8.06
N VAL A 31 37.95 -1.00 -8.27
CA VAL A 31 38.73 -0.35 -7.21
C VAL A 31 38.86 1.13 -7.50
N ILE A 32 39.20 1.90 -6.46
CA ILE A 32 39.51 3.32 -6.59
C ILE A 32 41.02 3.48 -6.55
N GLU A 33 41.58 3.96 -7.65
CA GLU A 33 43.00 4.28 -7.80
C GLU A 33 43.11 5.71 -8.33
N ASP A 34 43.99 6.53 -7.74
CA ASP A 34 44.20 7.93 -8.12
C ASP A 34 42.91 8.76 -8.31
N GLU A 35 41.95 8.58 -7.38
CA GLU A 35 40.64 9.24 -7.38
C GLU A 35 39.75 8.91 -8.60
N GLN A 36 39.99 7.76 -9.24
CA GLN A 36 39.19 7.25 -10.35
C GLN A 36 38.75 5.81 -10.10
N LEU A 37 37.57 5.44 -10.62
CA LEU A 37 37.11 4.05 -10.60
C LEU A 37 37.72 3.30 -11.78
N VAL A 38 38.50 2.27 -11.47
CA VAL A 38 39.23 1.47 -12.45
C VAL A 38 38.88 -0.01 -12.33
N LEU A 39 39.14 -0.76 -13.40
CA LEU A 39 39.00 -2.22 -13.43
C LEU A 39 40.18 -2.87 -12.69
N GLY A 40 39.92 -3.48 -11.54
CA GLY A 40 40.95 -4.21 -10.78
C GLY A 40 41.14 -5.65 -11.26
N ALA A 41 40.06 -6.35 -11.56
CA ALA A 41 40.10 -7.72 -12.08
C ALA A 41 38.80 -8.08 -12.81
N SER A 42 38.85 -9.07 -13.69
CA SER A 42 37.65 -9.69 -14.25
C SER A 42 37.83 -11.19 -14.44
N GLN A 43 36.71 -11.91 -14.48
CA GLN A 43 36.69 -13.35 -14.72
C GLN A 43 35.56 -13.70 -15.68
N GLU A 44 35.79 -14.70 -16.54
CA GLU A 44 34.80 -15.25 -17.45
C GLU A 44 33.94 -16.32 -16.75
N PRO A 45 32.71 -16.58 -17.24
CA PRO A 45 31.87 -17.66 -16.72
C PRO A 45 32.51 -19.03 -17.00
N VAL A 46 32.55 -19.90 -15.98
CA VAL A 46 33.06 -21.27 -16.13
C VAL A 46 31.92 -22.27 -16.06
N GLY A 47 31.00 -22.07 -15.12
CA GLY A 47 29.82 -22.90 -14.96
C GLY A 47 28.58 -22.07 -14.65
N ARG A 48 27.67 -22.66 -13.88
CA ARG A 48 26.52 -21.92 -13.35
C ARG A 48 26.96 -20.90 -12.31
N TRP A 49 26.20 -19.82 -12.18
CA TRP A 49 26.50 -18.70 -11.30
C TRP A 49 26.65 -19.11 -9.82
N ASP A 50 25.95 -20.13 -9.36
CA ASP A 50 26.02 -20.64 -7.98
C ASP A 50 27.32 -21.41 -7.72
N GLN A 51 27.77 -22.20 -8.70
CA GLN A 51 29.03 -22.95 -8.64
C GLN A 51 30.26 -22.04 -8.83
N ASP A 52 30.11 -20.98 -9.62
CA ASP A 52 31.15 -19.98 -9.87
C ASP A 52 31.40 -19.05 -8.67
N TYR A 53 30.43 -18.91 -7.77
CA TYR A 53 30.38 -17.78 -6.83
C TYR A 53 31.58 -17.71 -5.90
N ASP A 54 31.76 -18.68 -5.00
CA ASP A 54 32.78 -18.61 -3.97
C ASP A 54 34.20 -18.62 -4.55
N ARG A 55 34.41 -19.41 -5.61
CA ARG A 55 35.72 -19.49 -6.30
C ARG A 55 36.10 -18.19 -7.00
N ALA A 56 35.11 -17.41 -7.44
CA ALA A 56 35.34 -16.13 -8.10
C ALA A 56 35.46 -14.97 -7.10
N VAL A 57 34.56 -14.92 -6.11
CA VAL A 57 34.40 -13.79 -5.19
C VAL A 57 35.45 -13.81 -4.07
N LEU A 58 35.52 -14.89 -3.30
CA LEU A 58 36.26 -14.93 -2.03
C LEU A 58 37.78 -14.68 -2.15
N PRO A 59 38.48 -15.13 -3.22
CA PRO A 59 39.90 -14.85 -3.41
C PRO A 59 40.19 -13.37 -3.67
N LEU A 60 39.21 -12.60 -4.17
CA LEU A 60 39.39 -11.19 -4.53
C LEU A 60 39.14 -10.22 -3.36
N LEU A 61 38.65 -10.74 -2.23
CA LEU A 61 38.41 -10.01 -0.99
C LEU A 61 39.69 -9.93 -0.15
N ASP A 62 40.29 -8.73 -0.14
CA ASP A 62 41.47 -8.40 0.67
C ASP A 62 41.06 -8.11 2.12
N ALA A 63 41.87 -8.44 3.11
CA ALA A 63 41.53 -8.27 4.52
C ALA A 63 41.57 -6.82 5.02
N GLN A 64 42.22 -5.91 4.28
CA GLN A 64 42.48 -4.51 4.67
C GLN A 64 42.16 -3.50 3.56
N GLN A 65 41.72 -3.95 2.39
CA GLN A 65 41.34 -3.08 1.28
C GLN A 65 39.88 -3.27 0.86
N PRO A 66 39.06 -2.20 0.88
CA PRO A 66 37.72 -2.21 0.30
C PRO A 66 37.76 -2.39 -1.21
N CYS A 67 36.70 -2.96 -1.78
CA CYS A 67 36.49 -3.01 -3.22
C CYS A 67 35.00 -3.15 -3.55
N TYR A 68 34.65 -3.02 -4.82
CA TYR A 68 33.33 -3.41 -5.31
C TYR A 68 33.46 -4.60 -6.24
N LEU A 69 32.52 -5.54 -6.13
CA LEU A 69 32.38 -6.64 -7.07
C LEU A 69 31.01 -6.58 -7.73
N LEU A 70 30.98 -6.70 -9.05
CA LEU A 70 29.76 -6.94 -9.81
C LEU A 70 29.79 -8.38 -10.27
N TYR A 71 28.84 -9.18 -9.79
CA TYR A 71 28.77 -10.60 -10.06
C TYR A 71 27.53 -10.94 -10.87
N ARG A 72 27.71 -11.54 -12.05
CA ARG A 72 26.62 -11.84 -12.97
C ARG A 72 25.88 -13.10 -12.57
N LEU A 73 24.56 -13.02 -12.51
CA LEU A 73 23.67 -14.18 -12.40
C LEU A 73 23.44 -14.82 -13.77
N ASP A 74 22.90 -16.03 -13.80
CA ASP A 74 22.44 -16.64 -15.05
C ASP A 74 20.99 -16.22 -15.39
N SER A 75 20.31 -15.51 -14.48
CA SER A 75 19.00 -14.93 -14.72
C SER A 75 19.07 -13.62 -15.52
N GLN A 76 17.97 -13.29 -16.19
CA GLN A 76 17.84 -12.08 -17.02
C GLN A 76 16.54 -11.35 -16.68
N ASN A 77 16.57 -10.03 -16.84
CA ASN A 77 15.40 -9.15 -16.80
C ASN A 77 15.20 -8.47 -18.16
N ALA A 78 14.28 -7.50 -18.25
CA ALA A 78 13.99 -6.79 -19.50
C ALA A 78 15.20 -6.02 -20.09
N GLN A 79 16.26 -5.80 -19.31
CA GLN A 79 17.47 -5.08 -19.71
C GLN A 79 18.66 -6.03 -19.97
N GLY A 80 18.50 -7.34 -19.82
CA GLY A 80 19.55 -8.34 -20.03
C GLY A 80 19.91 -9.10 -18.76
N PHE A 81 21.17 -9.53 -18.63
CA PHE A 81 21.63 -10.28 -17.44
C PHE A 81 21.47 -9.47 -16.14
N GLU A 82 21.04 -10.17 -15.09
CA GLU A 82 20.96 -9.64 -13.73
C GLU A 82 22.31 -9.76 -13.02
N TRP A 83 22.61 -8.81 -12.14
CA TRP A 83 23.87 -8.70 -11.43
C TRP A 83 23.65 -8.50 -9.94
N LEU A 84 24.59 -9.02 -9.16
CA LEU A 84 24.74 -8.72 -7.74
C LEU A 84 25.81 -7.64 -7.60
N PHE A 85 25.53 -6.64 -6.79
CA PHE A 85 26.49 -5.60 -6.44
C PHE A 85 26.97 -5.81 -5.01
N LEU A 86 28.23 -6.24 -4.88
CA LEU A 86 28.85 -6.56 -3.59
C LEU A 86 29.80 -5.42 -3.21
N ALA A 87 29.50 -4.73 -2.12
CA ALA A 87 30.36 -3.71 -1.53
C ALA A 87 31.16 -4.33 -0.38
N TRP A 88 32.45 -4.54 -0.60
CA TRP A 88 33.37 -5.08 0.40
C TRP A 88 34.07 -3.93 1.12
N SER A 89 33.98 -3.89 2.46
CA SER A 89 34.65 -2.89 3.28
C SER A 89 35.05 -3.50 4.63
N PRO A 90 36.18 -4.21 4.70
CA PRO A 90 36.56 -4.95 5.89
C PRO A 90 36.94 -4.02 7.02
N ASP A 91 36.68 -4.45 8.25
CA ASP A 91 36.82 -3.56 9.40
C ASP A 91 38.24 -3.11 9.70
N ASN A 92 39.22 -3.90 9.25
CA ASN A 92 40.63 -3.58 9.39
C ASN A 92 41.14 -2.58 8.35
N SER A 93 40.29 -2.11 7.43
CA SER A 93 40.67 -1.10 6.44
C SER A 93 40.87 0.28 7.09
N PRO A 94 41.82 1.10 6.60
CA PRO A 94 41.93 2.51 6.99
C PRO A 94 40.60 3.26 6.84
N VAL A 95 40.25 4.08 7.84
CA VAL A 95 38.99 4.84 7.88
C VAL A 95 38.80 5.70 6.63
N ARG A 96 39.87 6.34 6.13
CA ARG A 96 39.84 7.12 4.89
C ARG A 96 39.33 6.29 3.70
N LEU A 97 39.81 5.05 3.54
CA LEU A 97 39.37 4.17 2.47
C LEU A 97 37.91 3.75 2.68
N LYS A 98 37.52 3.35 3.90
CA LYS A 98 36.12 3.00 4.18
C LYS A 98 35.16 4.14 3.81
N MET A 99 35.50 5.37 4.18
CA MET A 99 34.71 6.56 3.84
C MET A 99 34.65 6.79 2.34
N LEU A 100 35.79 6.70 1.65
CA LEU A 100 35.89 6.88 0.20
C LEU A 100 34.98 5.87 -0.53
N TYR A 101 35.12 4.59 -0.22
CA TYR A 101 34.32 3.53 -0.84
C TYR A 101 32.84 3.58 -0.42
N ALA A 102 32.51 4.03 0.78
CA ALA A 102 31.11 4.25 1.15
C ALA A 102 30.49 5.39 0.32
N ALA A 103 31.20 6.50 0.15
CA ALA A 103 30.73 7.69 -0.55
C ALA A 103 30.69 7.55 -2.08
N THR A 104 31.54 6.70 -2.67
CA THR A 104 31.58 6.44 -4.12
C THR A 104 30.65 5.30 -4.57
N ARG A 105 30.09 4.52 -3.63
CA ARG A 105 29.24 3.34 -3.92
C ARG A 105 28.07 3.64 -4.87
N ALA A 106 27.36 4.75 -4.62
CA ALA A 106 26.22 5.16 -5.45
C ALA A 106 26.64 5.54 -6.88
N THR A 107 27.85 6.09 -7.04
CA THR A 107 28.39 6.42 -8.36
C THR A 107 28.71 5.16 -9.15
N VAL A 108 29.34 4.14 -8.55
CA VAL A 108 29.59 2.85 -9.23
C VAL A 108 28.29 2.23 -9.72
N LYS A 109 27.25 2.20 -8.87
CA LYS A 109 25.93 1.68 -9.24
C LYS A 109 25.34 2.45 -10.43
N LYS A 110 25.46 3.78 -10.42
CA LYS A 110 24.94 4.65 -11.48
C LYS A 110 25.68 4.43 -12.80
N GLU A 111 27.01 4.40 -12.79
CA GLU A 111 27.86 4.19 -13.96
C GLU A 111 27.66 2.79 -14.57
N PHE A 112 27.44 1.77 -13.75
CA PHE A 112 27.15 0.42 -14.24
C PHE A 112 25.76 0.28 -14.86
N GLY A 113 24.77 0.99 -14.30
CA GLY A 113 23.36 0.91 -14.71
C GLY A 113 22.54 0.13 -13.69
N GLY A 114 21.89 0.85 -12.77
CA GLY A 114 21.14 0.26 -11.66
C GLY A 114 20.01 -0.70 -12.06
N GLY A 115 19.50 -0.63 -13.29
CA GLY A 115 18.46 -1.55 -13.78
C GLY A 115 18.94 -2.98 -14.05
N HIS A 116 20.25 -3.21 -14.10
CA HIS A 116 20.83 -4.55 -14.20
C HIS A 116 21.10 -5.18 -12.82
N ILE A 117 21.10 -4.39 -11.74
CA ILE A 117 21.43 -4.86 -10.40
C ILE A 117 20.15 -5.36 -9.73
N LYS A 118 20.13 -6.65 -9.42
CA LYS A 118 19.02 -7.32 -8.74
C LYS A 118 19.09 -7.12 -7.23
N ASP A 119 20.23 -7.47 -6.65
CA ASP A 119 20.47 -7.40 -5.21
C ASP A 119 21.79 -6.67 -4.90
N GLU A 120 21.81 -6.03 -3.74
CA GLU A 120 22.98 -5.36 -3.19
C GLU A 120 23.37 -5.99 -1.87
N LEU A 121 24.65 -6.33 -1.73
CA LEU A 121 25.20 -6.86 -0.50
C LEU A 121 26.33 -5.97 -0.01
N PHE A 122 26.41 -5.83 1.30
CA PHE A 122 27.52 -5.18 1.98
C PHE A 122 28.14 -6.19 2.94
N GLY A 123 29.46 -6.30 2.92
CA GLY A 123 30.18 -7.23 3.77
C GLY A 123 31.45 -6.64 4.37
N THR A 124 31.70 -7.05 5.61
CA THR A 124 32.87 -6.67 6.41
C THR A 124 33.74 -7.88 6.73
N VAL A 125 33.14 -9.08 6.70
CA VAL A 125 33.82 -10.38 6.80
C VAL A 125 33.49 -11.26 5.60
N LYS A 126 34.38 -12.21 5.27
CA LYS A 126 34.20 -13.05 4.06
C LYS A 126 32.90 -13.87 4.08
N ASP A 127 32.40 -14.26 5.26
CA ASP A 127 31.13 -14.98 5.38
C ASP A 127 29.95 -14.18 4.83
N ASP A 128 29.94 -12.84 5.01
CA ASP A 128 28.88 -11.94 4.55
C ASP A 128 28.69 -12.00 3.02
N LEU A 129 29.81 -12.09 2.29
CA LEU A 129 29.87 -12.12 0.83
C LEU A 129 30.21 -13.51 0.28
N SER A 130 30.09 -14.56 1.09
CA SER A 130 30.12 -15.93 0.60
C SER A 130 28.78 -16.29 -0.05
N PHE A 131 28.75 -17.39 -0.80
CA PHE A 131 27.51 -17.91 -1.35
C PHE A 131 26.48 -18.21 -0.24
N ALA A 132 26.95 -18.77 0.88
CA ALA A 132 26.11 -18.99 2.06
C ALA A 132 25.59 -17.67 2.65
N GLY A 133 26.43 -16.62 2.69
CA GLY A 133 26.04 -15.27 3.10
C GLY A 133 24.94 -14.70 2.21
N TYR A 134 25.06 -14.86 0.89
CA TYR A 134 24.02 -14.45 -0.06
C TYR A 134 22.71 -15.22 0.13
N GLN A 135 22.76 -16.53 0.37
CA GLN A 135 21.55 -17.30 0.68
C GLN A 135 20.87 -16.82 1.97
N LYS A 136 21.65 -16.51 3.01
CA LYS A 136 21.13 -15.92 4.25
C LYS A 136 20.48 -14.56 3.96
N HIS A 137 21.09 -13.71 3.14
CA HIS A 137 20.51 -12.43 2.73
C HIS A 137 19.13 -12.61 2.08
N LEU A 138 19.00 -13.52 1.12
CA LEU A 138 17.71 -13.82 0.48
C LEU A 138 16.66 -14.30 1.50
N SER A 139 17.05 -15.17 2.43
CA SER A 139 16.15 -15.64 3.48
C SER A 139 15.72 -14.52 4.43
N SER A 140 16.61 -13.57 4.74
CA SER A 140 16.33 -12.41 5.58
C SER A 140 15.42 -11.40 4.89
N CYS A 141 15.57 -11.19 3.58
CA CYS A 141 14.68 -10.33 2.80
C CYS A 141 13.27 -10.91 2.67
N ALA A 142 13.14 -12.24 2.67
CA ALA A 142 11.86 -12.94 2.66
C ALA A 142 11.22 -13.06 4.06
N ALA A 143 11.98 -12.82 5.13
CA ALA A 143 11.47 -12.87 6.48
C ALA A 143 10.51 -11.70 6.77
N PRO A 144 9.51 -11.87 7.64
CA PRO A 144 8.60 -10.80 8.00
C PRO A 144 9.35 -9.64 8.64
N ALA A 145 9.02 -8.42 8.21
CA ALA A 145 9.64 -7.21 8.76
C ALA A 145 9.43 -7.15 10.28
N PRO A 146 10.45 -6.75 11.06
CA PRO A 146 10.32 -6.59 12.49
C PRO A 146 9.34 -5.45 12.79
N LEU A 147 8.15 -5.80 13.29
CA LEU A 147 7.12 -4.86 13.71
C LEU A 147 7.22 -4.60 15.22
N THR A 148 7.01 -3.35 15.61
CA THR A 148 6.81 -2.95 17.01
C THR A 148 5.48 -3.47 17.55
N SER A 149 5.30 -3.49 18.88
CA SER A 149 4.02 -3.91 19.50
C SER A 149 2.85 -3.06 19.01
N ALA A 150 3.03 -1.74 18.95
CA ALA A 150 2.01 -0.80 18.47
C ALA A 150 1.65 -1.03 17.00
N GLU A 151 2.63 -1.30 16.13
CA GLU A 151 2.37 -1.59 14.71
C GLU A 151 1.61 -2.91 14.53
N ARG A 152 1.93 -3.94 15.33
CA ARG A 152 1.18 -5.20 15.33
C ARG A 152 -0.26 -5.01 15.77
N GLU A 153 -0.50 -4.22 16.81
CA GLU A 153 -1.85 -3.89 17.29
C GLU A 153 -2.67 -3.14 16.22
N LEU A 154 -2.09 -2.11 15.60
CA LEU A 154 -2.73 -1.37 14.51
C LEU A 154 -3.04 -2.26 13.31
N GLN A 155 -2.12 -3.17 12.95
CA GLN A 155 -2.35 -4.13 11.88
C GLN A 155 -3.50 -5.08 12.22
N GLN A 156 -3.59 -5.53 13.48
CA GLN A 156 -4.67 -6.40 13.95
C GLN A 156 -6.03 -5.69 13.92
N ILE A 157 -6.08 -4.43 14.32
CA ILE A 157 -7.30 -3.60 14.23
C ILE A 157 -7.75 -3.49 12.78
N ARG A 158 -6.84 -3.12 11.86
CA ARG A 158 -7.16 -3.02 10.42
C ARG A 158 -7.71 -4.33 9.85
N ILE A 159 -7.11 -5.47 10.20
CA ILE A 159 -7.58 -6.79 9.75
C ILE A 159 -8.99 -7.08 10.28
N ASN A 160 -9.27 -6.68 11.52
CA ASN A 160 -10.58 -6.87 12.14
C ASN A 160 -11.64 -5.94 11.54
N GLU A 161 -11.29 -4.67 11.26
CA GLU A 161 -12.17 -3.69 10.62
C GLU A 161 -12.66 -4.16 9.23
N VAL A 162 -11.73 -4.65 8.39
CA VAL A 162 -12.08 -5.20 7.07
C VAL A 162 -13.03 -6.40 7.19
N LYS A 163 -12.90 -7.22 8.24
CA LYS A 163 -13.83 -8.34 8.48
C LYS A 163 -15.22 -7.86 8.91
N THR A 164 -15.30 -6.80 9.70
CA THR A 164 -16.58 -6.23 10.12
C THR A 164 -17.35 -5.56 8.98
N GLU A 165 -16.69 -4.97 7.99
CA GLU A 165 -17.36 -4.42 6.80
C GLU A 165 -18.05 -5.47 5.93
N ILE A 166 -17.60 -6.72 5.99
CA ILE A 166 -18.19 -7.85 5.24
C ILE A 166 -19.35 -8.51 6.04
N SER A 167 -19.59 -8.08 7.29
CA SER A 167 -20.69 -8.59 8.10
C SER A 167 -22.04 -7.99 7.67
N VAL A 168 -23.01 -8.85 7.38
CA VAL A 168 -24.39 -8.49 6.98
C VAL A 168 -25.24 -8.06 8.20
N GLU A 169 -24.62 -7.71 9.33
CA GLU A 169 -25.33 -7.21 10.52
C GLU A 169 -25.54 -5.70 10.43
N SER A 170 -26.55 -5.30 9.66
CA SER A 170 -27.06 -3.92 9.57
C SER A 170 -27.65 -3.37 10.87
N LYS A 171 -27.71 -4.17 11.95
CA LYS A 171 -28.33 -3.80 13.23
C LYS A 171 -27.50 -2.82 14.07
N HIS A 172 -26.21 -2.63 13.75
CA HIS A 172 -25.32 -1.83 14.59
C HIS A 172 -25.13 -0.37 14.12
N GLN A 173 -25.59 -0.01 12.92
CA GLN A 173 -25.39 1.33 12.34
C GLN A 173 -26.44 2.35 12.75
N THR A 174 -27.52 1.94 13.43
CA THR A 174 -28.51 2.87 13.97
C THR A 174 -28.76 2.55 15.44
N LEU A 175 -28.87 3.59 16.28
CA LEU A 175 -29.43 3.44 17.62
C LEU A 175 -30.81 2.77 17.49
N GLN A 176 -31.14 1.84 18.39
CA GLN A 176 -32.44 1.17 18.40
C GLN A 176 -33.57 2.22 18.32
N GLY A 177 -34.49 2.05 17.37
CA GLY A 177 -35.58 3.01 17.16
C GLY A 177 -36.42 3.22 18.41
N LEU A 178 -36.79 4.47 18.70
CA LEU A 178 -37.68 4.82 19.81
C LEU A 178 -39.13 4.47 19.44
N ALA A 179 -39.84 3.77 20.34
CA ALA A 179 -41.21 3.32 20.12
C ALA A 179 -42.20 4.15 20.96
N PHE A 180 -42.83 5.17 20.35
CA PHE A 180 -43.88 5.97 20.98
C PHE A 180 -45.27 5.36 20.71
N PRO A 181 -46.14 5.18 21.73
CA PRO A 181 -47.50 4.69 21.54
C PRO A 181 -48.36 5.70 20.76
N LEU A 182 -49.16 5.19 19.82
CA LEU A 182 -50.16 5.97 19.10
C LEU A 182 -51.45 6.10 19.92
N GLN A 183 -52.00 7.31 20.04
CA GLN A 183 -53.30 7.52 20.65
C GLN A 183 -54.44 6.87 19.83
N PRO A 184 -55.55 6.44 20.47
CA PRO A 184 -56.66 5.78 19.80
C PRO A 184 -57.23 6.56 18.60
N GLU A 185 -57.27 7.88 18.68
CA GLU A 185 -57.75 8.77 17.61
C GLU A 185 -56.84 8.70 16.38
N ALA A 186 -55.53 8.70 16.59
CA ALA A 186 -54.53 8.56 15.52
C ALA A 186 -54.61 7.17 14.87
N GLN A 187 -54.78 6.11 15.67
CA GLN A 187 -54.98 4.75 15.17
C GLN A 187 -56.24 4.63 14.31
N ARG A 188 -57.36 5.22 14.75
CA ARG A 188 -58.61 5.26 13.97
C ARG A 188 -58.45 6.04 12.67
N ALA A 189 -57.79 7.19 12.70
CA ALA A 189 -57.51 7.96 11.49
C ALA A 189 -56.69 7.15 10.47
N LEU A 190 -55.63 6.47 10.91
CA LEU A 190 -54.83 5.59 10.04
C LEU A 190 -55.65 4.44 9.45
N GLN A 191 -56.58 3.86 10.21
CA GLN A 191 -57.52 2.85 9.70
C GLN A 191 -58.47 3.44 8.66
N GLN A 192 -58.97 4.66 8.86
CA GLN A 192 -59.82 5.38 7.90
C GLN A 192 -59.06 5.71 6.61
N LEU A 193 -57.78 6.09 6.69
CA LEU A 193 -56.92 6.32 5.52
C LEU A 193 -56.68 5.01 4.76
N LYS A 194 -56.46 3.90 5.47
CA LYS A 194 -56.35 2.56 4.85
C LYS A 194 -57.65 2.16 4.12
N GLN A 195 -58.81 2.57 4.65
CA GLN A 195 -60.13 2.38 4.01
C GLN A 195 -60.44 3.46 2.95
N LYS A 196 -59.51 4.38 2.68
CA LYS A 196 -59.66 5.50 1.74
C LYS A 196 -60.83 6.45 2.03
N MET A 197 -61.27 6.49 3.29
CA MET A 197 -62.33 7.38 3.76
C MET A 197 -61.83 8.82 3.97
N VAL A 198 -60.55 8.96 4.29
CA VAL A 198 -59.83 10.24 4.38
C VAL A 198 -58.64 10.21 3.42
N ASN A 199 -58.23 11.37 2.90
CA ASN A 199 -57.10 11.48 1.97
C ASN A 199 -55.86 12.12 2.61
N TYR A 200 -55.95 12.61 3.85
CA TYR A 200 -54.85 13.26 4.54
C TYR A 200 -54.96 13.07 6.06
N ILE A 201 -53.82 12.84 6.72
CA ILE A 201 -53.68 12.80 8.18
C ILE A 201 -52.46 13.61 8.56
N GLN A 202 -52.62 14.46 9.58
CA GLN A 202 -51.50 15.10 10.26
C GLN A 202 -51.40 14.62 11.70
N LEU A 203 -50.23 14.10 12.10
CA LEU A 203 -49.93 13.70 13.47
C LEU A 203 -48.84 14.59 14.07
N LYS A 204 -48.85 14.73 15.39
CA LYS A 204 -47.79 15.39 16.17
C LYS A 204 -47.25 14.42 17.21
N LEU A 205 -45.98 14.58 17.57
CA LEU A 205 -45.39 13.93 18.72
C LEU A 205 -45.59 14.84 19.94
N ASP A 206 -46.28 14.34 20.95
CA ASP A 206 -46.31 14.95 22.27
C ASP A 206 -45.07 14.50 23.04
N LEU A 207 -44.14 15.43 23.28
CA LEU A 207 -42.87 15.18 23.96
C LEU A 207 -43.03 15.05 25.49
N GLU A 208 -44.09 15.60 26.07
CA GLU A 208 -44.32 15.51 27.52
C GLU A 208 -44.95 14.17 27.89
N ARG A 209 -45.88 13.70 27.05
CA ARG A 209 -46.59 12.43 27.26
C ARG A 209 -45.93 11.26 26.54
N GLU A 210 -44.94 11.52 25.69
CA GLU A 210 -44.29 10.53 24.84
C GLU A 210 -45.32 9.74 24.01
N THR A 211 -46.28 10.43 23.39
CA THR A 211 -47.31 9.78 22.55
C THR A 211 -47.50 10.47 21.21
N ILE A 212 -47.94 9.72 20.20
CA ILE A 212 -48.27 10.26 18.88
C ILE A 212 -49.77 10.57 18.83
N GLU A 213 -50.10 11.84 18.63
CA GLU A 213 -51.48 12.35 18.64
C GLU A 213 -51.93 12.82 17.26
N LEU A 214 -53.24 12.72 17.01
CA LEU A 214 -53.88 13.24 15.80
C LEU A 214 -54.07 14.76 15.91
N VAL A 215 -53.64 15.50 14.89
CA VAL A 215 -53.94 16.94 14.76
C VAL A 215 -55.25 17.14 14.01
N HIS A 216 -55.33 16.64 12.76
CA HIS A 216 -56.55 16.72 11.94
C HIS A 216 -56.50 15.75 10.75
N THR A 217 -57.65 15.55 10.10
CA THR A 217 -57.84 14.72 8.89
C THR A 217 -58.59 15.49 7.79
N GLU A 218 -58.39 16.81 7.72
CA GLU A 218 -59.08 17.66 6.75
C GLU A 218 -58.72 17.26 5.31
N PRO A 219 -59.72 17.16 4.41
CA PRO A 219 -59.48 16.86 3.02
C PRO A 219 -58.47 17.81 2.39
N THR A 220 -57.42 17.25 1.78
CA THR A 220 -56.34 18.04 1.19
C THR A 220 -56.03 17.53 -0.21
N ASP A 221 -55.91 18.44 -1.18
CA ASP A 221 -55.46 18.13 -2.54
C ASP A 221 -53.97 18.43 -2.70
N VAL A 222 -53.34 17.92 -3.76
CA VAL A 222 -51.91 18.12 -4.05
C VAL A 222 -51.52 19.60 -4.04
N ALA A 223 -52.36 20.49 -4.59
CA ALA A 223 -52.12 21.93 -4.61
C ALA A 223 -52.15 22.57 -3.20
N HIS A 224 -52.88 21.97 -2.26
CA HIS A 224 -53.04 22.44 -0.89
C HIS A 224 -52.09 21.76 0.09
N LEU A 225 -51.36 20.73 -0.31
CA LEU A 225 -50.42 20.03 0.57
C LEU A 225 -49.34 20.95 1.17
N PRO A 226 -48.71 21.88 0.43
CA PRO A 226 -47.71 22.79 0.99
C PRO A 226 -48.25 23.71 2.09
N SER A 227 -49.54 24.06 2.06
CA SER A 227 -50.14 24.91 3.10
C SER A 227 -50.47 24.15 4.38
N ARG A 228 -50.50 22.81 4.33
CA ARG A 228 -50.72 21.96 5.52
C ARG A 228 -49.47 21.75 6.35
N VAL A 229 -48.28 21.97 5.80
CA VAL A 229 -47.01 21.77 6.50
C VAL A 229 -46.70 23.02 7.35
N PRO A 230 -46.75 22.94 8.69
CA PRO A 230 -46.43 24.08 9.54
C PRO A 230 -44.94 24.45 9.42
N ARG A 231 -44.61 25.73 9.60
CA ARG A 231 -43.21 26.21 9.56
C ARG A 231 -42.54 26.22 10.93
N ASP A 232 -43.33 26.11 11.98
CA ASP A 232 -42.97 26.30 13.38
C ASP A 232 -42.77 24.98 14.13
N ALA A 233 -43.29 23.86 13.63
CA ALA A 233 -43.19 22.58 14.31
C ALA A 233 -43.16 21.38 13.36
N ALA A 234 -42.39 20.35 13.75
CA ALA A 234 -42.35 19.08 13.04
C ALA A 234 -43.67 18.32 13.19
N ARG A 235 -44.12 17.69 12.10
CA ARG A 235 -45.34 16.89 12.03
C ARG A 235 -45.08 15.66 11.17
N TYR A 236 -45.81 14.59 11.46
CA TYR A 236 -45.92 13.46 10.55
C TYR A 236 -47.14 13.68 9.65
N HIS A 237 -46.98 13.35 8.38
CA HIS A 237 -48.01 13.53 7.37
C HIS A 237 -48.21 12.21 6.66
N PHE A 238 -49.47 11.83 6.46
CA PHE A 238 -49.84 10.75 5.57
C PHE A 238 -50.81 11.33 4.55
N PHE A 239 -50.54 11.12 3.28
CA PHE A 239 -51.31 11.69 2.19
C PHE A 239 -51.62 10.62 1.13
N LEU A 240 -52.90 10.52 0.75
CA LEU A 240 -53.33 9.65 -0.33
C LEU A 240 -53.10 10.37 -1.66
N TYR A 241 -51.92 10.16 -2.23
CA TYR A 241 -51.52 10.74 -3.50
C TYR A 241 -52.22 10.04 -4.67
N LYS A 242 -53.23 10.73 -5.21
CA LYS A 242 -53.94 10.35 -6.43
C LYS A 242 -53.18 10.87 -7.65
N HIS A 243 -52.65 9.97 -8.46
CA HIS A 243 -51.85 10.32 -9.63
C HIS A 243 -52.01 9.30 -10.75
N THR A 244 -51.62 9.69 -11.96
CA THR A 244 -51.58 8.77 -13.10
C THR A 244 -50.14 8.32 -13.32
N HIS A 245 -49.88 7.01 -13.28
CA HIS A 245 -48.58 6.43 -13.59
C HIS A 245 -48.75 5.45 -14.76
N GLU A 246 -47.96 5.64 -15.82
CA GLU A 246 -48.00 4.84 -17.06
C GLU A 246 -49.38 4.76 -17.75
N GLY A 247 -50.24 5.76 -17.52
CA GLY A 247 -51.58 5.85 -18.12
C GLY A 247 -52.71 5.30 -17.26
N ASP A 248 -52.39 4.61 -16.17
CA ASP A 248 -53.38 4.10 -15.21
C ASP A 248 -53.55 5.06 -14.03
N PRO A 249 -54.79 5.32 -13.56
CA PRO A 249 -55.03 6.09 -12.35
C PRO A 249 -54.68 5.23 -11.11
N LEU A 250 -53.71 5.68 -10.32
CA LEU A 250 -53.29 5.08 -9.05
C LEU A 250 -53.55 5.99 -7.85
N GLU A 251 -53.81 5.36 -6.71
CA GLU A 251 -53.92 6.02 -5.40
C GLU A 251 -52.89 5.38 -4.47
N SER A 252 -51.76 6.06 -4.27
CA SER A 252 -50.68 5.62 -3.38
C SER A 252 -50.75 6.37 -2.06
N VAL A 253 -50.45 5.69 -0.95
CA VAL A 253 -50.29 6.34 0.35
C VAL A 253 -48.81 6.66 0.53
N ASP A 254 -48.49 7.95 0.61
CA ASP A 254 -47.17 8.48 1.00
C ASP A 254 -47.21 9.02 2.43
#